data_AF-A0A484N9T0-F1
#
_entry.id   AF-A0A484N9T0-F1
#
_cell.length_a   1.000
_cell.length_b   1.000
_cell.length_c   1.000
_cell.angle_alpha   90.00
_cell.angle_beta   90.00
_cell.angle_gamma   90.00
#
_symmetry.space_group_name_H-M   'P 1'
#
loop_
_entity.id
_entity.type
_entity.pdbx_description
1 polymer ?
#
loop_
_entity_poly.entity_id
_entity_poly.type
_entity_poly.pdbx_seq_one_letter_code
_entity_poly.pdbx_strand_id
1 'polypeptide(L)'
;MQLMDGSVVELDHNSKDLILKSLIDMSSKALRVLGFAYKDNPPQFETYNGHEDHPGHALLLDPANYPSIESNLIFAGMAGIRDPPRPEVHQAIEDCREAGIRVMVITGDNKNTAEAICREIGVFGYNEDFNSRSLTGKEFMELRDPKSHLRQNGGLLFSRAEPRHKQEIVRLLKEDGEVVAMTGDGVNDAPALKLADIGIAMGITGTEVAKEASDMVLADDNFSTIVAAVGEGRSIYNNMKAFIRQRYNEETTQEK
;
A
#
# COMPACT_ATOMS: atom_id res chain seq x y z
N MET A 1 -16.39 -13.21 25.61
CA MET A 1 -14.98 -13.50 25.30
C MET A 1 -14.55 -14.75 26.04
N GLN A 2 -13.68 -15.54 25.43
CA GLN A 2 -13.07 -16.70 26.07
C GLN A 2 -11.82 -16.26 26.84
N LEU A 3 -11.70 -16.69 28.09
CA LEU A 3 -10.51 -16.50 28.91
C LEU A 3 -9.51 -17.64 28.70
N MET A 4 -8.27 -17.46 29.15
CA MET A 4 -7.19 -18.47 28.99
C MET A 4 -7.49 -19.80 29.70
N ASP A 5 -8.37 -19.78 30.70
CA ASP A 5 -8.86 -20.98 31.40
C ASP A 5 -10.00 -21.70 30.65
N GLY A 6 -10.41 -21.19 29.49
CA GLY A 6 -11.48 -21.72 28.66
C GLY A 6 -12.89 -21.23 29.04
N SER A 7 -13.04 -20.47 30.12
CA SER A 7 -14.34 -19.92 30.54
C SER A 7 -14.80 -18.80 29.60
N VAL A 8 -16.11 -18.69 29.38
CA VAL A 8 -16.70 -17.65 28.54
C VAL A 8 -17.42 -16.63 29.41
N VAL A 9 -17.00 -15.38 29.31
CA VAL A 9 -17.60 -14.24 30.03
C VAL A 9 -18.19 -13.24 29.04
N GLU A 10 -19.15 -12.44 29.49
CA GLU A 10 -19.69 -11.34 28.68
C GLU A 10 -18.57 -10.32 28.38
N LEU A 11 -18.54 -9.81 27.14
CA LEU A 11 -17.56 -8.80 26.76
C LEU A 11 -18.02 -7.43 27.27
N ASP A 12 -17.54 -7.04 28.44
CA ASP A 12 -17.81 -5.72 29.01
C ASP A 12 -17.03 -4.60 28.31
N HIS A 13 -17.41 -3.35 28.59
CA HIS A 13 -16.75 -2.18 28.00
C HIS A 13 -15.26 -2.10 28.34
N ASN A 14 -14.88 -2.43 29.59
CA ASN A 14 -13.49 -2.37 30.02
C ASN A 14 -12.61 -3.38 29.27
N SER A 15 -13.07 -4.63 29.14
CA SER A 15 -12.32 -5.66 28.40
C SER A 15 -12.23 -5.33 26.92
N LYS A 16 -13.31 -4.78 26.34
CA LYS A 16 -13.29 -4.29 24.96
C LYS A 16 -12.23 -3.20 24.75
N ASP A 17 -12.15 -2.23 25.66
CA ASP A 17 -11.17 -1.15 25.58
C ASP A 17 -9.73 -1.66 25.73
N LEU A 18 -9.50 -2.66 26.60
CA LEU A 18 -8.20 -3.32 26.73
C LEU A 18 -7.80 -4.05 25.44
N ILE A 19 -8.72 -4.81 24.83
CA ILE A 19 -8.50 -5.50 23.55
C ILE A 19 -8.16 -4.49 22.46
N LEU A 20 -8.92 -3.39 22.37
CA LEU A 20 -8.65 -2.33 21.39
C LEU A 20 -7.30 -1.65 21.64
N LYS A 21 -6.92 -1.43 22.89
CA LYS A 21 -5.59 -0.91 23.24
C LYS A 21 -4.47 -1.84 22.81
N SER A 22 -4.61 -3.15 23.03
CA SER A 22 -3.66 -4.16 22.54
C SER A 22 -3.57 -4.18 21.01
N LEU A 23 -4.70 -4.07 20.31
CA LEU A 23 -4.74 -3.97 18.85
C LEU A 23 -3.97 -2.75 18.35
N ILE A 24 -4.13 -1.59 19.01
CA ILE A 24 -3.40 -0.36 18.67
C ILE A 24 -1.89 -0.53 18.93
N ASP A 25 -1.49 -1.11 20.06
CA ASP A 25 -0.08 -1.36 20.39
C ASP A 25 0.59 -2.38 19.44
N MET A 26 -0.15 -3.38 18.96
CA MET A 26 0.36 -4.31 17.96
C MET A 26 0.46 -3.63 16.58
N SER A 27 -0.55 -2.83 16.20
CA SER A 27 -0.54 -2.11 14.93
C SER A 27 0.57 -1.06 14.85
N SER A 28 0.90 -0.40 15.97
CA SER A 28 2.00 0.57 16.05
C SER A 28 3.38 -0.06 15.86
N LYS A 29 3.48 -1.38 16.04
CA LYS A 29 4.69 -2.19 15.78
C LYS A 29 4.69 -2.80 14.37
N ALA A 30 3.92 -2.21 13.43
CA ALA A 30 3.76 -2.67 12.05
C ALA A 30 3.25 -4.12 11.93
N LEU A 31 2.46 -4.59 12.90
CA LEU A 31 1.83 -5.91 12.82
C LEU A 31 0.45 -5.81 12.16
N ARG A 32 0.19 -6.69 11.19
CA ARG A 32 -1.15 -6.98 10.69
C ARG A 32 -1.86 -7.86 11.71
N VAL A 33 -2.80 -7.28 12.44
CA VAL A 33 -3.53 -7.97 13.51
C VAL A 33 -4.78 -8.65 12.94
N LEU A 34 -4.94 -9.94 13.22
CA LEU A 34 -6.13 -10.73 12.93
C LEU A 34 -6.85 -11.05 14.23
N GLY A 35 -8.15 -10.72 14.30
CA GLY A 35 -9.01 -11.11 15.42
C GLY A 35 -9.68 -12.45 15.14
N PHE A 36 -9.71 -13.32 16.14
CA PHE A 36 -10.34 -14.63 16.08
C PHE A 36 -11.51 -14.67 17.05
N ALA A 37 -12.67 -15.05 16.52
CA ALA A 37 -13.88 -15.25 17.29
C ALA A 37 -14.64 -16.44 16.71
N TYR A 38 -15.42 -17.12 17.56
CA TYR A 38 -16.21 -18.28 17.16
C TYR A 38 -17.62 -18.19 17.74
N LYS A 39 -18.51 -19.05 17.25
CA LYS A 39 -19.88 -19.17 17.75
C LYS A 39 -20.19 -20.64 17.93
N ASP A 40 -20.59 -21.01 19.12
CA ASP A 40 -21.01 -22.37 19.41
C ASP A 40 -22.43 -22.58 18.88
N ASN A 41 -22.61 -23.61 18.07
CA ASN A 41 -23.89 -24.14 17.58
C ASN A 41 -24.91 -23.04 17.19
N PRO A 42 -24.64 -22.27 16.12
CA PRO A 42 -25.60 -21.30 15.63
C PRO A 42 -26.94 -22.00 15.31
N PRO A 43 -28.09 -21.54 15.86
CA PRO A 43 -29.37 -22.24 15.75
C PRO A 43 -29.82 -22.52 14.31
N GLN A 44 -29.43 -21.63 13.39
CA GLN A 44 -29.74 -21.72 11.96
C GLN A 44 -29.01 -22.87 11.24
N PHE A 45 -27.94 -23.40 11.86
CA PHE A 45 -27.09 -24.44 11.30
C PHE A 45 -26.93 -25.66 12.22
N GLU A 46 -27.69 -25.75 13.31
CA GLU A 46 -27.60 -26.86 14.27
C GLU A 46 -27.86 -28.23 13.61
N THR A 47 -28.79 -28.28 12.65
CA THR A 47 -29.11 -29.47 11.86
C THR A 47 -28.49 -29.46 10.46
N TYR A 48 -27.57 -28.53 10.18
CA TYR A 48 -27.00 -28.39 8.84
C TYR A 48 -26.07 -29.57 8.54
N ASN A 49 -26.41 -30.31 7.49
CA ASN A 49 -25.72 -31.53 7.07
C ASN A 49 -24.86 -31.35 5.81
N GLY A 50 -24.70 -30.11 5.32
CA GLY A 50 -23.94 -29.80 4.10
C GLY A 50 -24.70 -30.02 2.79
N HIS A 51 -25.96 -30.46 2.82
CA HIS A 51 -26.78 -30.67 1.63
C HIS A 51 -27.60 -29.42 1.25
N GLU A 52 -27.86 -29.26 -0.04
CA GLU A 52 -28.59 -28.12 -0.63
C GLU A 52 -30.05 -28.03 -0.14
N ASP A 53 -30.64 -29.15 0.28
CA ASP A 53 -32.02 -29.23 0.75
C ASP A 53 -32.23 -28.57 2.14
N HIS A 54 -31.16 -28.29 2.88
CA HIS A 54 -31.25 -27.68 4.19
C HIS A 54 -31.48 -26.17 4.06
N PRO A 55 -32.41 -25.55 4.80
CA PRO A 55 -32.69 -24.11 4.71
C PRO A 55 -31.48 -23.24 5.03
N GLY A 56 -30.57 -23.73 5.87
CA GLY A 56 -29.27 -23.09 6.14
C GLY A 56 -28.36 -23.00 4.90
N HIS A 57 -28.46 -23.91 3.93
CA HIS A 57 -27.63 -23.84 2.72
C HIS A 57 -27.92 -22.57 1.91
N ALA A 58 -29.20 -22.21 1.77
CA ALA A 58 -29.61 -20.98 1.09
C ALA A 58 -29.07 -19.72 1.77
N LEU A 59 -28.91 -19.73 3.09
CA LEU A 59 -28.34 -18.60 3.83
C LEU A 59 -26.84 -18.42 3.57
N LEU A 60 -26.10 -19.53 3.36
CA LEU A 60 -24.66 -19.50 3.08
C LEU A 60 -24.34 -19.10 1.63
N LEU A 61 -25.29 -19.23 0.71
CA LEU A 61 -25.09 -18.86 -0.69
C LEU A 61 -25.14 -17.35 -0.93
N ASP A 62 -25.80 -16.60 -0.04
CA ASP A 62 -25.94 -15.15 -0.17
C ASP A 62 -25.02 -14.42 0.82
N PRO A 63 -23.96 -13.73 0.33
CA PRO A 63 -23.05 -12.95 1.16
C PRO A 63 -23.72 -11.85 2.00
N ALA A 64 -24.93 -11.40 1.62
CA ALA A 64 -25.68 -10.42 2.41
C ALA A 64 -26.07 -10.94 3.80
N ASN A 65 -26.13 -12.27 3.98
CA ASN A 65 -26.46 -12.89 5.27
C ASN A 65 -25.26 -12.98 6.22
N TYR A 66 -24.02 -12.89 5.73
CA TYR A 66 -22.82 -13.14 6.53
C TYR A 66 -22.72 -12.24 7.78
N PRO A 67 -22.98 -10.91 7.72
CA PRO A 67 -22.93 -10.06 8.91
C PRO A 67 -23.90 -10.49 10.02
N SER A 68 -25.05 -11.06 9.63
CA SER A 68 -26.03 -11.58 10.59
C SER A 68 -25.61 -12.92 11.19
N ILE A 69 -24.99 -13.79 10.39
CA ILE A 69 -24.48 -15.09 10.81
C ILE A 69 -23.30 -14.90 11.79
N GLU A 70 -22.38 -14.00 11.45
CA GLU A 70 -21.17 -13.63 12.18
C GLU A 70 -21.42 -12.62 13.32
N SER A 71 -22.65 -12.53 13.82
CA SER A 71 -23.02 -11.68 14.95
C SER A 71 -23.03 -12.47 16.28
N ASN A 72 -22.84 -11.76 17.41
CA ASN A 72 -22.81 -12.34 18.77
C ASN A 72 -21.78 -13.46 18.94
N LEU A 73 -20.55 -13.21 18.46
CA LEU A 73 -19.43 -14.15 18.55
C LEU A 73 -18.73 -14.08 19.91
N ILE A 74 -18.11 -15.19 20.28
CA ILE A 74 -17.18 -15.30 21.40
C ILE A 74 -15.78 -14.96 20.88
N PHE A 75 -15.28 -13.78 21.26
CA PHE A 75 -13.90 -13.40 20.98
C PHE A 75 -12.93 -14.35 21.70
N ALA A 76 -12.05 -15.00 20.94
CA ALA A 76 -11.05 -15.96 21.44
C ALA A 76 -9.66 -15.31 21.61
N GLY A 77 -9.30 -14.39 20.72
CA GLY A 77 -7.99 -13.74 20.78
C GLY A 77 -7.62 -13.01 19.50
N MET A 78 -6.37 -12.56 19.43
CA MET A 78 -5.81 -11.93 18.24
C MET A 78 -4.38 -12.42 18.00
N ALA A 79 -3.96 -12.44 16.74
CA ALA A 79 -2.58 -12.71 16.36
C ALA A 79 -2.04 -11.58 15.49
N GLY A 80 -0.77 -11.23 15.67
CA GLY A 80 -0.08 -10.23 14.86
C GLY A 80 0.87 -10.91 13.89
N ILE A 81 0.69 -10.67 12.60
CA ILE A 81 1.59 -11.14 11.55
C ILE A 81 2.39 -9.93 11.08
N ARG A 82 3.71 -10.08 10.97
CA ARG A 82 4.58 -9.03 10.43
C ARG A 82 4.94 -9.37 8.99
N ASP A 83 4.81 -8.40 8.11
CA ASP A 83 5.42 -8.42 6.78
C ASP A 83 6.57 -7.39 6.79
N PRO A 84 7.81 -7.81 7.13
CA PRO A 84 8.91 -6.88 7.31
C PRO A 84 9.35 -6.29 5.97
N PRO A 85 9.67 -4.99 5.92
CA PRO A 85 10.26 -4.40 4.72
C PRO A 85 11.63 -5.03 4.43
N ARG A 86 12.02 -5.05 3.16
CA ARG A 86 13.37 -5.52 2.78
C ARG A 86 14.42 -4.56 3.36
N PRO A 87 15.56 -5.06 3.88
CA PRO A 87 16.55 -4.25 4.58
C PRO A 87 17.15 -3.13 3.72
N GLU A 88 17.25 -3.33 2.42
CA GLU A 88 17.81 -2.39 1.46
C GLU A 88 16.89 -1.20 1.11
N VAL A 89 15.60 -1.30 1.43
CA VAL A 89 14.60 -0.26 1.09
C VAL A 89 14.89 1.05 1.82
N HIS A 90 15.37 0.98 3.06
CA HIS A 90 15.71 2.16 3.84
C HIS A 90 16.79 3.00 3.16
N GLN A 91 17.91 2.37 2.79
CA GLN A 91 19.00 3.04 2.09
C GLN A 91 18.54 3.59 0.73
N ALA A 92 17.75 2.81 -0.02
CA ALA A 92 17.24 3.25 -1.31
C ALA A 92 16.33 4.49 -1.22
N ILE A 93 15.56 4.65 -0.14
CA ILE A 93 14.76 5.85 0.10
C ILE A 93 15.63 7.05 0.44
N GLU A 94 16.71 6.86 1.20
CA GLU A 94 17.71 7.90 1.45
C GLU A 94 18.39 8.35 0.16
N ASP A 95 18.84 7.41 -0.66
CA ASP A 95 19.47 7.68 -1.96
C ASP A 95 18.51 8.45 -2.89
N CYS A 96 17.23 8.07 -2.93
CA CYS A 96 16.19 8.82 -3.63
C CYS A 96 16.09 10.27 -3.12
N ARG A 97 16.07 10.46 -1.80
CA ARG A 97 15.96 11.79 -1.18
C ARG A 97 17.17 12.66 -1.51
N GLU A 98 18.38 12.12 -1.43
CA GLU A 98 19.62 12.81 -1.82
C GLU A 98 19.63 13.17 -3.32
N ALA A 99 19.07 12.30 -4.16
CA ALA A 99 18.91 12.53 -5.59
C ALA A 99 17.79 13.51 -5.96
N GLY A 100 17.06 14.06 -4.98
CA GLY A 100 15.94 14.99 -5.15
C GLY A 100 14.64 14.30 -5.62
N ILE A 101 14.52 13.00 -5.44
CA ILE A 101 13.36 12.19 -5.81
C ILE A 101 12.44 12.06 -4.60
N ARG A 102 11.18 12.47 -4.76
CA ARG A 102 10.17 12.31 -3.71
C ARG A 102 9.57 10.91 -3.76
N VAL A 103 9.55 10.24 -2.62
CA VAL A 103 8.94 8.91 -2.47
C VAL A 103 7.58 9.05 -1.77
N MET A 104 6.54 8.51 -2.40
CA MET A 104 5.18 8.49 -1.86
C MET A 104 4.72 7.04 -1.70
N VAL A 105 4.17 6.69 -0.53
CA VAL A 105 3.67 5.35 -0.25
C VAL A 105 2.16 5.32 -0.42
N ILE A 106 1.67 4.37 -1.21
CA ILE A 106 0.23 4.17 -1.43
C ILE A 106 -0.11 2.71 -1.13
N THR A 107 -0.82 2.46 -0.03
CA THR A 107 -1.13 1.11 0.46
C THR A 107 -2.61 0.91 0.78
N GLY A 108 -3.09 -0.33 0.67
CA GLY A 108 -4.41 -0.76 1.11
C GLY A 108 -4.51 -0.98 2.63
N ASP A 109 -3.38 -1.01 3.34
CA ASP A 109 -3.33 -1.24 4.78
C ASP A 109 -4.00 -0.13 5.60
N ASN A 110 -4.28 -0.43 6.87
CA ASN A 110 -4.74 0.55 7.82
C ASN A 110 -3.67 1.62 8.09
N LYS A 111 -4.14 2.82 8.40
CA LYS A 111 -3.32 4.01 8.65
C LYS A 111 -2.17 3.77 9.63
N ASN A 112 -2.47 3.22 10.81
CA ASN A 112 -1.49 3.02 11.87
C ASN A 112 -0.34 2.07 11.46
N THR A 113 -0.65 0.95 10.80
CA THR A 113 0.36 0.00 10.34
C THR A 113 1.19 0.59 9.22
N ALA A 114 0.55 1.29 8.27
CA ALA A 114 1.23 1.96 7.18
C ALA A 114 2.19 3.06 7.69
N GLU A 115 1.76 3.85 8.68
CA GLU A 115 2.60 4.84 9.36
C GLU A 115 3.82 4.19 10.03
N ALA A 116 3.60 3.09 10.76
CA ALA A 116 4.68 2.35 11.40
C ALA A 116 5.73 1.84 10.37
N ILE A 117 5.26 1.23 9.27
CA ILE A 117 6.13 0.77 8.17
C ILE A 117 6.89 1.95 7.56
N CYS A 118 6.21 3.06 7.25
CA CYS A 118 6.83 4.23 6.62
C CYS A 118 7.92 4.89 7.48
N ARG A 119 7.82 4.80 8.80
CA ARG A 119 8.91 5.18 9.72
C ARG A 119 10.06 4.19 9.68
N GLU A 120 9.78 2.90 9.64
CA GLU A 120 10.81 1.85 9.57
C GLU A 120 11.65 1.97 8.29
N ILE A 121 11.00 2.19 7.15
CA ILE A 121 11.68 2.33 5.85
C ILE A 121 12.25 3.73 5.59
N GLY A 122 12.08 4.69 6.52
CA GLY A 122 12.70 6.01 6.40
C GLY A 122 11.98 7.01 5.48
N VAL A 123 10.74 6.72 5.03
CA VAL A 123 9.91 7.72 4.31
C VAL A 123 9.61 8.92 5.20
N PHE A 124 9.38 8.67 6.49
CA PHE A 124 9.27 9.69 7.53
C PHE A 124 10.38 9.51 8.55
N GLY A 125 10.94 10.61 9.05
CA GLY A 125 11.90 10.59 10.15
C GLY A 125 11.28 10.08 11.46
N TYR A 126 12.13 9.61 12.38
CA TYR A 126 11.68 9.03 13.66
C TYR A 126 10.85 10.00 14.52
N ASN A 127 11.22 11.29 14.50
CA ASN A 127 10.54 12.37 15.23
C ASN A 127 9.62 13.21 14.32
N GLU A 128 9.43 12.77 13.08
CA GLU A 128 8.58 13.49 12.15
C GLU A 128 7.11 13.20 12.45
N ASP A 129 6.33 14.27 12.54
CA ASP A 129 4.89 14.16 12.67
C ASP A 129 4.27 13.78 11.31
N PHE A 130 3.31 12.86 11.36
CA PHE A 130 2.51 12.45 10.21
C PHE A 130 1.36 13.44 9.94
N ASN A 131 1.08 14.34 10.89
CA ASN A 131 -0.02 15.29 10.78
C ASN A 131 0.11 16.11 9.50
N SER A 132 -0.93 16.01 8.66
CA SER A 132 -1.07 16.55 7.30
C SER A 132 -0.38 15.84 6.14
N ARG A 133 0.35 14.72 6.36
CA ARG A 133 1.03 13.94 5.29
C ARG A 133 0.66 12.47 5.21
N SER A 134 0.00 11.96 6.25
CA SER A 134 -0.64 10.64 6.28
C SER A 134 -2.15 10.81 6.14
N LEU A 135 -2.69 10.49 4.97
CA LEU A 135 -4.11 10.52 4.68
C LEU A 135 -4.60 9.12 4.30
N THR A 136 -5.87 8.86 4.53
CA THR A 136 -6.54 7.74 3.85
C THR A 136 -6.88 8.15 2.42
N GLY A 137 -7.05 7.17 1.53
CA GLY A 137 -7.47 7.45 0.16
C GLY A 137 -8.77 8.26 0.08
N LYS A 138 -9.71 7.99 1.00
CA LYS A 138 -10.96 8.76 1.10
C LYS A 138 -10.72 10.21 1.54
N GLU A 139 -9.92 10.42 2.60
CA GLU A 139 -9.56 11.77 3.08
C GLU A 139 -8.88 12.58 1.97
N PHE A 140 -8.03 11.94 1.16
CA PHE A 140 -7.38 12.58 0.02
C PHE A 140 -8.37 13.06 -1.05
N MET A 141 -9.36 12.24 -1.40
CA MET A 141 -10.39 12.60 -2.39
C MET A 141 -11.31 13.73 -1.92
N GLU A 142 -11.47 13.90 -0.60
CA GLU A 142 -12.28 14.96 0.01
C GLU A 142 -11.53 16.29 0.14
N LEU A 143 -10.22 16.33 -0.16
CA LEU A 143 -9.45 17.56 -0.14
C LEU A 143 -9.98 18.57 -1.16
N ARG A 144 -10.08 19.84 -0.75
CA ARG A 144 -10.43 20.95 -1.65
C ARG A 144 -9.37 21.20 -2.72
N ASP A 145 -8.11 21.01 -2.37
CA ASP A 145 -6.96 21.17 -3.27
C ASP A 145 -5.97 20.01 -3.08
N PRO A 146 -6.23 18.86 -3.73
CA PRO A 146 -5.35 17.70 -3.62
C PRO A 146 -3.98 17.93 -4.28
N LYS A 147 -3.87 18.84 -5.26
CA LYS A 147 -2.59 19.17 -5.92
C LYS A 147 -1.64 19.86 -4.95
N SER A 148 -2.13 20.84 -4.19
CA SER A 148 -1.34 21.51 -3.15
C SER A 148 -0.79 20.54 -2.11
N HIS A 149 -1.60 19.54 -1.71
CA HIS A 149 -1.14 18.49 -0.80
C HIS A 149 -0.02 17.63 -1.40
N LEU A 150 -0.13 17.25 -2.68
CA LEU A 150 0.91 16.49 -3.38
C LEU A 150 2.22 17.27 -3.59
N ARG A 151 2.19 18.61 -3.55
CA ARG A 151 3.38 19.48 -3.63
C ARG A 151 4.13 19.62 -2.31
N GLN A 152 3.63 19.07 -1.21
CA GLN A 152 4.34 19.13 0.06
C GLN A 152 5.71 18.46 -0.04
N ASN A 153 6.68 19.02 0.70
CA ASN A 153 8.02 18.46 0.79
C ASN A 153 8.05 17.27 1.75
N GLY A 154 8.94 16.31 1.46
CA GLY A 154 9.10 15.09 2.25
C GLY A 154 8.24 13.93 1.74
N GLY A 155 8.15 12.88 2.57
CA GLY A 155 7.34 11.70 2.26
C GLY A 155 5.85 11.95 2.42
N LEU A 156 5.04 11.30 1.57
CA LEU A 156 3.58 11.25 1.67
C LEU A 156 3.13 9.81 1.84
N LEU A 157 2.06 9.61 2.60
CA LEU A 157 1.45 8.32 2.84
C LEU A 157 -0.05 8.38 2.57
N PHE A 158 -0.51 7.48 1.70
CA PHE A 158 -1.91 7.22 1.40
C PHE A 158 -2.27 5.79 1.83
N SER A 159 -3.02 5.67 2.93
CA SER A 159 -3.49 4.38 3.48
C SER A 159 -4.92 4.08 3.04
N ARG A 160 -5.38 2.82 3.18
CA ARG A 160 -6.72 2.38 2.71
C ARG A 160 -7.00 2.84 1.26
N ALA A 161 -5.97 2.83 0.42
CA ALA A 161 -6.07 3.29 -0.95
C ALA A 161 -6.79 2.25 -1.83
N GLU A 162 -7.71 2.72 -2.67
CA GLU A 162 -8.41 1.93 -3.67
C GLU A 162 -7.73 2.13 -5.03
N PRO A 163 -7.98 1.25 -6.03
CA PRO A 163 -7.41 1.41 -7.37
C PRO A 163 -7.60 2.80 -7.97
N ARG A 164 -8.78 3.40 -7.76
CA ARG A 164 -9.11 4.77 -8.20
C ARG A 164 -8.24 5.83 -7.53
N HIS A 165 -7.94 5.69 -6.24
CA HIS A 165 -7.09 6.62 -5.52
C HIS A 165 -5.66 6.64 -6.09
N LYS A 166 -5.11 5.46 -6.41
CA LYS A 166 -3.77 5.35 -7.01
C LYS A 166 -3.68 6.07 -8.36
N GLN A 167 -4.66 5.82 -9.23
CA GLN A 167 -4.75 6.46 -10.54
C GLN A 167 -4.88 7.98 -10.43
N GLU A 168 -5.71 8.46 -9.51
CA GLU A 168 -5.94 9.90 -9.33
C GLU A 168 -4.69 10.62 -8.84
N ILE A 169 -3.95 10.03 -7.90
CA ILE A 169 -2.67 10.58 -7.42
C ILE A 169 -1.69 10.72 -8.59
N VAL A 170 -1.52 9.67 -9.40
CA VAL A 170 -0.64 9.69 -10.59
C VAL A 170 -1.11 10.76 -11.58
N ARG A 171 -2.41 10.85 -11.87
CA ARG A 171 -2.97 11.86 -12.78
C ARG A 171 -2.65 13.27 -12.32
N LEU A 172 -2.89 13.58 -11.04
CA LEU A 172 -2.69 14.91 -10.49
C LEU A 172 -1.23 15.34 -10.49
N LEU A 173 -0.31 14.41 -10.20
CA LEU A 173 1.14 14.66 -10.28
C LEU A 173 1.58 14.95 -11.73
N LYS A 174 1.10 14.16 -12.70
CA LYS A 174 1.41 14.39 -14.11
C LYS A 174 0.87 15.71 -14.63
N GLU A 175 -0.34 16.09 -14.23
CA GLU A 175 -0.91 17.40 -14.57
C GLU A 175 -0.16 18.57 -13.94
N ASP A 176 0.61 18.31 -12.88
CA ASP A 176 1.49 19.29 -12.26
C ASP A 176 2.87 19.39 -12.94
N GLY A 177 3.11 18.58 -13.98
CA GLY A 177 4.35 18.56 -14.74
C GLY A 177 5.47 17.71 -14.10
N GLU A 178 5.15 16.93 -13.07
CA GLU A 178 6.09 15.99 -12.47
C GLU A 178 6.26 14.75 -13.37
N VAL A 179 7.46 14.17 -13.38
CA VAL A 179 7.72 12.87 -14.02
C VAL A 179 7.45 11.79 -12.98
N VAL A 180 6.43 10.96 -13.22
CA VAL A 180 5.93 10.02 -12.22
C VAL A 180 6.34 8.59 -12.56
N ALA A 181 7.07 7.96 -11.65
CA ALA A 181 7.27 6.51 -11.64
C ALA A 181 6.27 5.87 -10.66
N MET A 182 5.51 4.87 -11.11
CA MET A 182 4.55 4.13 -10.27
C MET A 182 5.01 2.68 -10.16
N THR A 183 5.04 2.14 -8.95
CA THR A 183 5.33 0.73 -8.68
C THR A 183 4.07 -0.03 -8.30
N GLY A 184 3.91 -1.27 -8.78
CA GLY A 184 2.76 -2.10 -8.42
C GLY A 184 2.94 -3.57 -8.78
N ASP A 185 2.20 -4.44 -8.12
CA ASP A 185 2.25 -5.89 -8.28
C ASP A 185 0.88 -6.48 -8.63
N GLY A 186 -0.21 -5.83 -8.23
CA GLY A 186 -1.56 -6.33 -8.43
C GLY A 186 -2.23 -5.87 -9.73
N VAL A 187 -3.27 -6.61 -10.13
CA VAL A 187 -4.21 -6.21 -11.22
C VAL A 187 -4.84 -4.83 -10.97
N ASN A 188 -4.98 -4.46 -9.69
CA ASN A 188 -5.49 -3.18 -9.24
C ASN A 188 -4.57 -2.00 -9.57
N ASP A 189 -3.28 -2.25 -9.74
CA ASP A 189 -2.28 -1.22 -10.03
C ASP A 189 -2.11 -0.98 -11.52
N ALA A 190 -2.52 -1.94 -12.36
CA ALA A 190 -2.34 -1.90 -13.81
C ALA A 190 -2.76 -0.56 -14.46
N PRO A 191 -3.91 0.05 -14.13
CA PRO A 191 -4.26 1.33 -14.76
C PRO A 191 -3.41 2.50 -14.26
N ALA A 192 -2.94 2.48 -13.01
CA ALA A 192 -2.04 3.50 -12.48
C ALA A 192 -0.62 3.35 -13.07
N LEU A 193 -0.15 2.12 -13.22
CA LEU A 193 1.10 1.78 -13.93
C LEU A 193 1.07 2.31 -15.36
N LYS A 194 -0.04 2.08 -16.08
CA LYS A 194 -0.17 2.52 -17.47
C LYS A 194 -0.27 4.04 -17.62
N LEU A 195 -0.81 4.72 -16.60
CA LEU A 195 -0.97 6.17 -16.61
C LEU A 195 0.33 6.90 -16.27
N ALA A 196 1.21 6.30 -15.48
CA ALA A 196 2.50 6.86 -15.08
C ALA A 196 3.39 7.15 -16.29
N ASP A 197 4.44 7.94 -16.11
CA ASP A 197 5.46 8.13 -17.16
C ASP A 197 6.38 6.91 -17.25
N ILE A 198 6.56 6.22 -16.12
CA ILE A 198 7.25 4.94 -16.03
C ILE A 198 6.45 4.04 -15.09
N GLY A 199 5.74 3.05 -15.64
CA GLY A 199 5.15 1.96 -14.87
C GLY A 199 6.20 0.90 -14.53
N ILE A 200 6.32 0.52 -13.26
CA ILE A 200 7.28 -0.46 -12.76
C ILE A 200 6.54 -1.63 -12.10
N ALA A 201 6.66 -2.83 -12.66
CA ALA A 201 6.07 -4.04 -12.09
C ALA A 201 7.09 -4.92 -11.36
N MET A 202 6.59 -5.66 -10.37
CA MET A 202 7.34 -6.72 -9.68
C MET A 202 7.42 -7.97 -10.58
N GLY A 203 8.60 -8.56 -10.73
CA GLY A 203 8.87 -9.72 -11.58
C GLY A 203 8.44 -11.05 -10.96
N ILE A 204 8.63 -11.21 -9.65
CA ILE A 204 8.34 -12.47 -8.94
C ILE A 204 6.93 -12.45 -8.36
N THR A 205 6.58 -11.44 -7.55
CA THR A 205 5.27 -11.33 -6.92
C THR A 205 4.21 -10.69 -7.82
N GLY A 206 4.62 -9.99 -8.88
CA GLY A 206 3.70 -9.26 -9.74
C GLY A 206 2.85 -10.18 -10.61
N THR A 207 1.58 -9.81 -10.74
CA THR A 207 0.64 -10.44 -11.66
C THR A 207 1.02 -10.16 -13.12
N GLU A 208 0.70 -11.07 -14.04
CA GLU A 208 0.98 -10.89 -15.47
C GLU A 208 0.35 -9.60 -16.03
N VAL A 209 -0.86 -9.26 -15.55
CA VAL A 209 -1.53 -8.01 -15.93
C VAL A 209 -0.72 -6.77 -15.51
N ALA A 210 -0.10 -6.79 -14.32
CA ALA A 210 0.74 -5.68 -13.88
C ALA A 210 2.01 -5.57 -14.74
N LYS A 211 2.65 -6.69 -15.08
CA LYS A 211 3.84 -6.73 -15.95
C LYS A 211 3.54 -6.21 -17.35
N GLU A 212 2.43 -6.63 -17.97
CA GLU A 212 2.01 -6.15 -19.29
C GLU A 212 1.63 -4.66 -19.29
N ALA A 213 1.13 -4.14 -18.17
CA ALA A 213 0.80 -2.73 -18.04
C ALA A 213 2.02 -1.82 -17.77
N SER A 214 3.16 -2.40 -17.37
CA SER A 214 4.38 -1.68 -16.99
C SER A 214 5.35 -1.46 -18.16
N ASP A 215 6.20 -0.44 -18.03
CA ASP A 215 7.29 -0.15 -18.98
C ASP A 215 8.61 -0.84 -18.55
N MET A 216 8.74 -1.14 -17.24
CA MET A 216 9.89 -1.79 -16.64
C MET A 216 9.43 -2.89 -15.67
N VAL A 217 10.11 -4.04 -15.68
CA VAL A 217 9.86 -5.14 -14.75
C VAL A 217 11.12 -5.40 -13.91
N LEU A 218 10.96 -5.43 -12.59
CA LEU A 218 12.04 -5.74 -11.65
C LEU A 218 12.16 -7.25 -11.48
N ALA A 219 13.18 -7.85 -12.09
CA ALA A 219 13.36 -9.31 -12.05
C ALA A 219 13.60 -9.88 -10.64
N ASP A 220 14.05 -9.04 -9.70
CA ASP A 220 14.45 -9.40 -8.34
C ASP A 220 13.50 -8.88 -7.25
N ASP A 221 12.43 -8.17 -7.64
CA ASP A 221 11.48 -7.52 -6.72
C ASP A 221 12.16 -6.57 -5.72
N ASN A 222 13.26 -5.94 -6.13
CA ASN A 222 14.05 -5.07 -5.27
C ASN A 222 13.88 -3.59 -5.61
N PHE A 223 13.43 -2.80 -4.63
CA PHE A 223 13.27 -1.35 -4.77
C PHE A 223 14.60 -0.63 -5.05
N SER A 224 15.74 -1.13 -4.52
CA SER A 224 17.06 -0.55 -4.79
C SER A 224 17.44 -0.59 -6.27
N THR A 225 16.90 -1.53 -7.03
CA THR A 225 17.12 -1.63 -8.48
C THR A 225 16.51 -0.44 -9.22
N ILE A 226 15.42 0.15 -8.72
CA ILE A 226 14.84 1.37 -9.27
C ILE A 226 15.82 2.54 -9.12
N VAL A 227 16.45 2.68 -7.95
CA VAL A 227 17.43 3.74 -7.69
C VAL A 227 18.62 3.62 -8.63
N ALA A 228 19.14 2.40 -8.81
CA ALA A 228 20.21 2.12 -9.76
C ALA A 228 19.81 2.47 -11.20
N ALA A 229 18.59 2.10 -11.62
CA ALA A 229 18.06 2.41 -12.95
C ALA A 229 17.93 3.92 -13.18
N VAL A 230 17.51 4.69 -12.18
CA VAL A 230 17.46 6.16 -12.26
C VAL A 230 18.87 6.75 -12.40
N GLY A 231 19.84 6.25 -11.65
CA GLY A 231 21.25 6.67 -11.74
C GLY A 231 21.84 6.42 -13.14
N GLU A 232 21.59 5.25 -13.70
CA GLU A 232 22.01 4.89 -15.06
C GLU A 232 21.31 5.76 -16.11
N GLY A 233 19.99 5.97 -15.96
CA GLY A 233 19.20 6.82 -16.85
C GLY A 233 19.71 8.27 -16.89
N ARG A 234 20.08 8.84 -15.74
CA ARG A 234 20.71 10.18 -15.67
C ARG A 234 22.07 10.22 -16.38
N SER A 235 22.87 9.16 -16.25
CA SER A 235 24.18 9.04 -16.89
C SER A 235 24.05 8.96 -18.42
N ILE A 236 23.15 8.11 -18.92
CA ILE A 236 22.84 7.98 -20.34
C ILE A 236 22.32 9.31 -20.92
N TYR A 237 21.40 9.99 -20.21
CA TYR A 237 20.86 11.27 -20.66
C TYR A 237 21.93 12.34 -20.83
N ASN A 238 22.86 12.45 -19.89
CA ASN A 238 23.98 13.39 -19.97
C ASN A 238 24.89 13.10 -21.17
N ASN A 239 25.19 11.83 -21.42
CA ASN A 239 25.99 11.40 -22.57
C ASN A 239 25.29 11.70 -23.90
N MET A 240 23.98 11.42 -24.00
CA MET A 240 23.20 11.75 -25.19
C MET A 240 23.17 13.26 -25.45
N LYS A 241 22.97 14.08 -24.41
CA LYS A 241 22.97 15.53 -24.53
C LYS A 241 24.32 16.07 -25.04
N ALA A 242 25.42 15.52 -24.53
CA ALA A 242 26.76 15.86 -24.99
C ALA A 242 26.96 15.49 -26.47
N PHE A 243 26.56 14.28 -26.85
CA PHE A 243 26.67 13.78 -28.22
C PHE A 243 25.84 14.60 -29.22
N ILE A 244 24.57 14.90 -28.90
CA ILE A 244 23.70 15.73 -29.74
C ILE A 244 24.30 17.12 -29.92
N ARG A 245 24.82 17.72 -28.84
CA ARG A 245 25.49 19.03 -28.90
C ARG A 245 26.74 19.00 -29.76
N GLN A 246 27.53 17.92 -29.68
CA GLN A 246 28.69 17.73 -30.54
C GLN A 246 28.28 17.66 -32.01
N ARG A 247 27.30 16.82 -32.36
CA ARG A 247 26.79 16.67 -33.73
C ARG A 247 26.26 17.98 -34.32
N TYR A 248 25.47 18.70 -33.54
CA TYR A 248 24.94 20.00 -33.96
C TYR A 248 26.05 21.04 -34.23
N ASN A 249 27.10 21.04 -33.42
CA ASN A 249 28.25 21.93 -33.62
C ASN A 249 29.09 21.53 -34.85
N GLU A 250 29.22 20.24 -35.14
CA GLU A 250 29.92 19.74 -36.34
C GLU A 250 29.19 20.17 -37.62
N GLU A 251 27.87 20.03 -37.68
CA GLU A 251 27.04 20.45 -38.83
C GLU A 251 27.09 21.98 -39.05
N THR A 252 26.94 22.78 -37.98
CA THR A 252 27.02 24.26 -38.09
C THR A 252 28.41 24.79 -38.42
N THR A 253 29.46 23.99 -38.23
CA THR A 253 30.84 24.35 -38.64
C THR A 253 31.10 24.01 -40.11
N GLN A 254 30.39 23.03 -40.69
CA GLN A 254 30.51 22.68 -42.11
C GLN A 254 29.72 23.63 -43.04
N GLU A 255 28.71 24.34 -42.52
CA GLU A 255 27.93 25.33 -43.28
C GLU A 255 28.54 26.74 -43.34
N LYS A 256 29.72 26.96 -42.73
CA LYS A 256 30.48 28.23 -42.76
C LYS A 256 31.76 28.10 -43.57
#